data_AF-H0I280-F1
#
_entry.id   AF-H0I280-F1
#
_cell.length_a   1.000
_cell.length_b   1.000
_cell.length_c   1.000
_cell.angle_alpha   90.00
_cell.angle_beta   90.00
_cell.angle_gamma   90.00
#
_symmetry.space_group_name_H-M   'P 1'
#
loop_
_entity.id
_entity.type
_entity.pdbx_description
1 polymer ?
#
loop_
_entity_poly.entity_id
_entity_poly.type
_entity_poly.pdbx_seq_one_letter_code
_entity_poly.pdbx_strand_id
1 'polypeptide(L)' 'MDENCAPGRINVSETVAGNVKTLFELDPRGAIDTKRGRRLEMFFLNRLKPEYFARYGGPHAKRKICRRIHRLLSGFPG' A
#
# COMPACT_ATOMS: atom_id res chain seq x y z
N MET A 1 1.86 -12.21 -12.40
CA MET A 1 0.50 -11.67 -12.61
C MET A 1 0.61 -10.19 -12.29
N ASP A 2 0.98 -9.40 -13.30
CA ASP A 2 1.30 -7.96 -13.20
C ASP A 2 0.61 -7.19 -14.33
N GLU A 3 -0.60 -7.63 -14.68
CA GLU A 3 -1.26 -7.24 -15.93
C GLU A 3 -2.08 -5.96 -15.78
N ASN A 4 -2.12 -5.37 -14.59
CA ASN A 4 -2.95 -4.20 -14.31
C ASN A 4 -2.19 -3.04 -13.65
N CYS A 5 -0.89 -3.12 -13.38
CA CYS A 5 -0.18 -1.97 -12.80
C CYS A 5 0.07 -0.91 -13.88
N ALA A 6 -0.46 0.31 -13.69
CA ALA A 6 -0.01 1.44 -14.51
C ALA A 6 1.51 1.60 -14.30
N PRO A 7 2.30 1.83 -15.37
CA PRO A 7 3.76 1.90 -15.26
C PRO A 7 4.14 2.95 -14.20
N GLY A 8 4.83 2.50 -13.15
CA GLY A 8 5.30 3.35 -12.05
C GLY A 8 4.36 3.54 -10.86
N ARG A 9 3.17 2.91 -10.82
CA ARG A 9 2.25 2.98 -9.66
C ARG A 9 1.96 1.59 -9.13
N ILE A 10 1.89 1.43 -7.81
CA ILE A 10 1.59 0.15 -7.16
C ILE A 10 0.08 0.06 -6.93
N ASN A 11 -0.54 -1.03 -7.38
CA ASN A 11 -1.95 -1.30 -7.13
C ASN A 11 -2.11 -2.22 -5.91
N VAL A 12 -3.02 -1.88 -5.00
CA VAL A 12 -3.28 -2.63 -3.76
C VAL A 12 -4.77 -2.87 -3.57
N SER A 13 -5.13 -4.00 -2.97
CA SER A 13 -6.52 -4.29 -2.60
C SER A 13 -6.95 -3.49 -1.37
N GLU A 14 -8.27 -3.42 -1.13
CA GLU A 14 -8.85 -2.78 0.05
C GLU A 14 -8.20 -3.20 1.38
N THR A 15 -7.91 -4.49 1.57
CA THR A 15 -7.27 -4.98 2.81
C THR A 15 -5.89 -4.36 3.01
N VAL A 16 -5.08 -4.32 1.95
CA VAL A 16 -3.73 -3.74 1.99
C VAL A 16 -3.83 -2.22 2.15
N ALA A 17 -4.74 -1.58 1.42
CA ALA A 17 -5.06 -0.16 1.57
C ALA A 17 -5.42 0.19 3.02
N GLY A 18 -6.27 -0.61 3.67
CA GLY A 18 -6.65 -0.47 5.07
C GLY A 18 -5.45 -0.47 6.02
N ASN A 19 -4.46 -1.33 5.77
CA ASN A 19 -3.26 -1.45 6.59
C ASN A 19 -2.27 -0.29 6.38
N VAL A 20 -2.21 0.29 5.18
CA VAL A 20 -1.20 1.29 4.82
C VAL A 20 -1.74 2.72 4.67
N LYS A 21 -3.07 2.94 4.72
CA LYS A 21 -3.72 4.27 4.62
C LYS A 21 -3.24 5.28 5.65
N THR A 22 -2.74 4.81 6.79
CA THR A 22 -2.19 5.67 7.83
C THR A 22 -0.82 6.22 7.40
N LEU A 23 -0.07 5.51 6.57
CA LEU A 23 1.29 5.84 6.17
C LEU A 23 1.37 6.47 4.77
N PHE A 24 0.55 5.99 3.84
CA PHE A 24 0.59 6.37 2.43
C PHE A 24 -0.66 7.13 2.01
N GLU A 25 -0.49 7.97 1.00
CA GLU A 25 -1.59 8.50 0.21
C GLU A 25 -2.04 7.42 -0.78
N LEU A 26 -3.36 7.19 -0.79
CA LEU A 26 -4.00 6.17 -1.60
C LEU A 26 -5.06 6.85 -2.47
N ASP A 27 -5.06 6.56 -3.76
CA ASP A 27 -6.13 6.99 -4.67
C ASP A 27 -7.03 5.81 -5.02
N PRO A 28 -8.36 5.96 -5.01
CA PRO A 28 -9.26 4.92 -5.49
C PRO A 28 -9.00 4.67 -6.97
N ARG A 29 -8.72 3.42 -7.31
CA ARG A 29 -8.63 2.96 -8.71
C ARG A 29 -10.00 2.53 -9.23
N GLY A 30 -10.87 2.10 -8.34
CA GLY A 30 -12.14 1.45 -8.64
C GLY A 30 -12.08 -0.05 -8.38
N ALA A 31 -13.21 -0.71 -8.60
CA ALA A 31 -13.36 -2.14 -8.30
C ALA A 31 -12.97 -3.03 -9.48
N ILE A 32 -12.46 -4.22 -9.16
CA ILE A 32 -12.30 -5.31 -10.11
C ILE A 32 -13.19 -6.49 -9.70
N ASP A 33 -13.79 -7.15 -10.68
CA ASP A 33 -14.45 -8.43 -10.47
C ASP A 33 -13.42 -9.56 -10.46
N THR A 34 -13.42 -10.31 -9.37
CA THR A 34 -12.60 -11.52 -9.26
C THR A 34 -13.26 -12.66 -10.03
N LYS A 35 -12.46 -13.67 -10.41
CA LYS A 35 -12.97 -14.93 -11.02
C LYS A 35 -14.05 -15.63 -10.18
N ARG A 36 -14.21 -15.29 -8.90
CA ARG A 36 -15.23 -15.82 -7.98
C ARG A 36 -16.48 -14.91 -7.85
N GLY A 37 -16.64 -13.92 -8.74
CA GLY A 37 -17.79 -13.00 -8.73
C GLY A 37 -17.81 -12.02 -7.54
N ARG A 38 -16.69 -11.88 -6.81
CA ARG A 38 -16.55 -10.88 -5.76
C ARG A 38 -15.93 -9.62 -6.31
N ARG A 39 -16.55 -8.49 -6.00
CA ARG A 39 -16.05 -7.16 -6.32
C ARG A 39 -14.99 -6.75 -5.28
N LEU A 40 -13.76 -6.53 -5.72
CA LEU A 40 -12.66 -6.06 -4.88
C LEU A 40 -12.33 -4.62 -5.23
N GLU A 41 -12.47 -3.73 -4.25
CA GLU A 41 -12.00 -2.35 -4.37
C GLU A 41 -10.46 -2.33 -4.44
N MET A 42 -9.94 -1.61 -5.43
CA MET A 42 -8.52 -1.45 -5.66
C MET A 42 -8.12 0.02 -5.48
N PHE A 43 -6.90 0.22 -5.01
CA PHE A 43 -6.35 1.54 -4.72
C PHE A 43 -4.93 1.65 -5.30
N PHE A 44 -4.59 2.81 -5.84
CA PHE A 44 -3.22 3.14 -6.18
C PHE A 44 -2.49 3.67 -4.96
N LEU A 45 -1.32 3.11 -4.68
CA LEU A 45 -0.41 3.59 -3.66
C LEU A 45 0.53 4.63 -4.28
N ASN A 46 0.41 5.88 -3.83
CA ASN A 46 1.14 7.01 -4.42
C ASN A 46 2.45 7.29 -3.68
N ARG A 47 2.37 7.99 -2.54
CA ARG A 47 3.54 8.44 -1.78
C ARG A 47 3.31 8.31 -0.28
N LEU A 48 4.41 8.26 0.46
CA LEU A 48 4.38 8.34 1.91
C LEU A 48 3.89 9.74 2.32
N LYS A 49 2.99 9.83 3.30
CA LYS A 49 2.53 11.12 3.81
C LYS A 49 3.71 11.93 4.35
N PRO A 50 3.69 13.27 4.18
CA PRO A 50 4.81 14.15 4.53
C PRO A 50 5.18 14.08 6.02
N GLU A 51 4.21 13.86 6.91
CA GLU A 51 4.42 13.66 8.35
C GLU A 51 5.35 12.48 8.68
N TYR A 52 5.29 11.40 7.88
CA TYR A 52 6.19 10.26 8.02
C TYR A 52 7.47 10.44 7.22
N PHE A 53 7.43 11.22 6.14
CA PHE A 53 8.63 11.60 5.41
C PHE A 53 9.56 12.44 6.29
N ALA A 54 9.04 13.39 7.08
CA ALA A 54 9.87 14.15 8.03
C ALA A 54 10.41 13.27 9.16
N ARG A 55 9.63 12.30 9.65
CA ARG A 55 10.01 11.42 10.77
C ARG A 55 10.99 10.31 10.39
N TYR A 56 10.92 9.83 9.14
CA TYR A 56 11.71 8.70 8.68
C TYR A 56 12.66 9.04 7.54
N GLY A 57 12.51 10.20 6.88
CA GLY A 57 13.26 10.67 5.72
C GLY A 57 14.73 10.93 6.00
N GLY A 58 15.51 9.87 5.90
CA GLY A 58 16.95 9.87 5.73
C GLY A 58 17.36 8.63 4.93
N PRO A 59 18.66 8.39 4.71
CA PRO A 59 19.14 7.22 3.96
C PRO A 59 18.66 5.86 4.54
N HIS A 60 18.21 5.84 5.80
CA HIS A 60 17.63 4.68 6.48
C HIS A 60 16.08 4.61 6.48
N ALA A 61 15.40 5.58 5.84
CA ALA A 61 13.94 5.67 5.73
C ALA A 61 13.35 4.41 5.11
N LYS A 62 13.90 4.02 3.95
CA LYS A 62 13.40 2.91 3.14
C LYS A 62 13.36 1.61 3.96
N ARG A 63 14.41 1.34 4.74
CA ARG A 63 14.50 0.13 5.58
C ARG A 63 13.50 0.16 6.75
N LYS A 64 13.30 1.30 7.40
CA LYS A 64 12.31 1.45 8.50
C LYS A 64 10.88 1.34 7.98
N ILE A 65 10.58 1.95 6.83
CA ILE A 65 9.28 1.88 6.16
C ILE A 65 9.00 0.44 5.71
N CYS A 66 9.93 -0.23 5.04
CA CYS A 66 9.76 -1.64 4.65
C CYS A 66 9.51 -2.55 5.86
N ARG A 67 10.24 -2.36 6.96
CA ARG A 67 10.03 -3.15 8.19
C ARG A 67 8.65 -2.90 8.81
N ARG A 68 8.15 -1.66 8.77
CA ARG A 68 6.82 -1.30 9.28
C ARG A 68 5.71 -1.85 8.39
N ILE A 69 5.84 -1.74 7.07
CA ILE A 69 4.91 -2.33 6.10
C ILE A 69 4.87 -3.84 6.27
N HIS A 70 6.04 -4.49 6.34
CA HIS A 70 6.12 -5.93 6.60
C HIS A 70 5.37 -6.30 7.88
N ARG A 71 5.56 -5.57 8.98
CA ARG A 71 4.83 -5.81 10.24
C ARG A 71 3.31 -5.60 10.12
N LEU A 72 2.88 -4.59 9.36
CA LEU A 72 1.46 -4.30 9.14
C LEU A 72 0.78 -5.37 8.26
N LEU A 73 1.53 -5.95 7.32
CA LEU A 73 1.01 -6.96 6.39
C LEU A 73 1.16 -8.39 6.91
N SER A 74 2.15 -8.67 7.75
CA SER A 74 2.42 -10.04 8.24
C SER A 74 1.61 -10.41 9.49
N GLY A 75 0.92 -9.47 10.15
CA GLY A 75 0.05 -9.76 11.29
C GLY A 75 0.73 -10.37 12.54
N PHE A 76 2.06 -10.49 12.56
CA PHE A 76 2.78 -11.07 13.70
C PHE A 76 3.04 -10.02 14.80
N PRO A 77 2.48 -10.18 16.01
CA PRO A 77 3.10 -9.60 17.18
C PRO A 77 4.44 -10.32 17.36
N GLY A 78 5.52 -9.54 17.53
CA GLY A 78 6.77 -10.11 17.99
C GLY A 78 6.64 -10.60 19.42
#